data_AF-A0A1D9E0M4-F1
#
_entry.id   AF-A0A1D9E0M4-F1
#
_cell.length_a   1.000
_cell.length_b   1.000
_cell.length_c   1.000
_cell.angle_alpha   90.00
_cell.angle_beta   90.00
_cell.angle_gamma   90.00
#
_symmetry.space_group_name_H-M   'P 1'
#
loop_
_entity.id
_entity.type
_entity.pdbx_description
1 polymer ?
#
loop_
_entity_poly.entity_id
_entity_poly.type
_entity_poly.pdbx_seq_one_letter_code
_entity_poly.pdbx_strand_id
1 'polypeptide(L)'
;MNKNLKRGVIVAAGAATVLSMVVATPSFAHQRNSSVASTATSTPRVAHVHATAAVTITGVPATVTDSKLIARGAKFVAYALAADATAIPAAQPTTGGKPVRVEAVTAADGTVTYQAKLPAGTAGSTTNYAIYNAAGVGTFVTVTVAADGTTATASVNSLTTNYVEPTAPAYGEGKGIKSKSEGRHGHIGKRR
;
A
#
# COMPACT_ATOMS: atom_id res chain seq x y z
N MET A 1 -37.89 50.31 15.16
CA MET A 1 -38.77 50.80 14.07
C MET A 1 -38.06 50.53 12.75
N ASN A 2 -38.09 49.32 12.18
CA ASN A 2 -39.19 48.58 11.51
C ASN A 2 -39.51 49.15 10.12
N LYS A 3 -39.16 48.40 9.05
CA LYS A 3 -39.82 48.21 7.73
C LYS A 3 -38.83 47.45 6.79
N ASN A 4 -38.87 46.12 6.61
CA ASN A 4 -39.74 45.25 5.79
C ASN A 4 -39.64 45.37 4.25
N LEU A 5 -38.96 44.41 3.59
CA LEU A 5 -39.30 43.81 2.28
C LEU A 5 -38.75 42.37 2.29
N LYS A 6 -39.53 41.29 2.46
CA LYS A 6 -40.50 40.58 1.58
C LYS A 6 -39.88 39.84 0.36
N ARG A 7 -39.70 38.53 0.57
CA ARG A 7 -40.14 37.35 -0.24
C ARG A 7 -39.59 37.14 -1.67
N GLY A 8 -39.06 35.93 -1.87
CA GLY A 8 -39.02 35.17 -3.13
C GLY A 8 -37.74 34.33 -3.19
N VAL A 9 -37.71 33.03 -3.48
CA VAL A 9 -38.69 32.07 -4.01
C VAL A 9 -38.21 30.66 -3.59
N ILE A 10 -39.16 29.81 -3.26
CA ILE A 10 -39.02 28.36 -3.10
C ILE A 10 -38.88 27.74 -4.48
N VAL A 11 -37.85 26.93 -4.72
CA VAL A 11 -37.96 25.83 -5.68
C VAL A 11 -37.60 24.54 -4.94
N ALA A 12 -38.65 23.81 -4.63
CA ALA A 12 -38.62 22.42 -4.23
C ALA A 12 -38.64 21.52 -5.47
N ALA A 13 -38.40 20.23 -5.22
CA ALA A 13 -38.72 19.05 -6.05
C ALA A 13 -37.61 18.54 -6.98
N GLY A 14 -37.17 17.31 -6.67
CA GLY A 14 -36.30 16.50 -7.52
C GLY A 14 -35.79 15.22 -6.86
N ALA A 15 -36.60 14.51 -6.07
CA ALA A 15 -36.31 13.13 -5.70
C ALA A 15 -37.14 12.20 -6.60
N ALA A 16 -36.50 11.44 -7.48
CA ALA A 16 -37.10 10.29 -8.13
C ALA A 16 -36.01 9.29 -8.53
N THR A 17 -36.05 8.17 -7.82
CA THR A 17 -35.29 6.93 -7.98
C THR A 17 -35.64 6.20 -9.28
N VAL A 18 -34.64 5.71 -10.03
CA VAL A 18 -34.77 4.44 -10.76
C VAL A 18 -33.43 3.70 -10.70
N LEU A 19 -33.35 2.74 -9.78
CA LEU A 19 -32.27 1.77 -9.65
C LEU A 19 -32.68 0.54 -10.47
N SER A 20 -32.25 0.44 -11.73
CA SER A 20 -32.47 -0.76 -12.54
C SER A 20 -31.35 -1.78 -12.29
N MET A 21 -31.52 -2.63 -11.28
CA MET A 21 -30.74 -3.86 -11.11
C MET A 21 -31.36 -4.96 -12.00
N VAL A 22 -30.69 -5.30 -13.09
CA VAL A 22 -30.94 -6.55 -13.80
C VAL A 22 -30.24 -7.67 -13.03
N VAL A 23 -31.02 -8.49 -12.33
CA VAL A 23 -30.55 -9.78 -11.80
C VAL A 23 -30.48 -10.74 -12.98
N ALA A 24 -29.27 -10.99 -13.46
CA ALA A 24 -29.00 -12.17 -14.28
C ALA A 24 -29.11 -13.40 -13.36
N THR A 25 -30.09 -14.26 -13.63
CA THR A 25 -30.19 -15.58 -13.00
C THR A 25 -29.07 -16.47 -13.54
N PRO A 26 -28.11 -16.95 -12.72
CA PRO A 26 -27.22 -18.01 -13.16
C PRO A 26 -28.03 -19.31 -13.26
N SER A 27 -28.15 -19.81 -14.48
CA SER A 27 -28.63 -21.16 -14.76
C SER A 27 -27.65 -22.16 -14.14
N PHE A 28 -28.00 -22.73 -12.99
CA PHE A 28 -27.33 -23.90 -12.45
C PHE A 28 -27.86 -25.16 -13.14
N ALA A 29 -27.43 -25.39 -14.36
CA ALA A 29 -27.38 -26.73 -14.91
C ALA A 29 -26.04 -27.36 -14.52
N HIS A 30 -25.96 -28.00 -13.35
CA HIS A 30 -25.15 -29.21 -13.25
C HIS A 30 -25.63 -30.16 -12.16
N GLN A 31 -25.65 -31.42 -12.59
CA GLN A 31 -26.25 -32.59 -12.02
C GLN A 31 -25.28 -33.30 -11.06
N ARG A 32 -25.86 -33.88 -10.00
CA ARG A 32 -25.36 -35.00 -9.16
C ARG A 32 -24.22 -34.78 -8.12
N ASN A 33 -24.67 -34.87 -6.86
CA ASN A 33 -24.23 -35.77 -5.79
C ASN A 33 -22.88 -35.55 -5.08
N SER A 34 -23.00 -35.36 -3.75
CA SER A 34 -22.06 -35.70 -2.67
C SER A 34 -20.76 -34.92 -2.53
N SER A 35 -20.75 -33.94 -1.63
CA SER A 35 -19.88 -33.90 -0.43
C SER A 35 -20.08 -32.58 0.31
N VAL A 36 -20.21 -32.66 1.63
CA VAL A 36 -20.27 -31.49 2.53
C VAL A 36 -18.93 -30.76 2.43
N ALA A 37 -18.89 -29.71 1.62
CA ALA A 37 -17.78 -28.77 1.57
C ALA A 37 -18.13 -27.59 2.47
N SER A 38 -17.44 -27.49 3.61
CA SER A 38 -17.46 -26.30 4.46
C SER A 38 -17.10 -25.08 3.61
N THR A 39 -18.09 -24.23 3.32
CA THR A 39 -17.88 -22.97 2.62
C THR A 39 -17.11 -22.05 3.54
N ALA A 40 -15.78 -22.07 3.44
CA ALA A 40 -14.97 -20.97 3.91
C ALA A 40 -15.38 -19.74 3.09
N THR A 41 -16.11 -18.82 3.71
CA THR A 41 -16.37 -17.49 3.16
C THR A 41 -15.04 -16.78 2.99
N SER A 42 -14.40 -16.96 1.84
CA SER A 42 -13.31 -16.10 1.40
C SER A 42 -13.91 -14.74 1.10
N THR A 43 -13.94 -13.85 2.09
CA THR A 43 -14.15 -12.41 1.87
C THR A 43 -13.20 -11.96 0.76
N PRO A 44 -13.68 -11.28 -0.29
CA PRO A 44 -12.79 -10.76 -1.33
C PRO A 44 -11.77 -9.85 -0.65
N ARG A 45 -10.49 -10.17 -0.81
CA ARG A 45 -9.38 -9.37 -0.30
C ARG A 45 -9.44 -8.03 -1.04
N VAL A 46 -9.91 -6.97 -0.36
CA VAL A 46 -9.93 -5.62 -0.92
C VAL A 46 -8.52 -5.30 -1.40
N ALA A 47 -8.36 -5.07 -2.71
CA ALA A 47 -7.07 -4.69 -3.26
C ALA A 47 -6.72 -3.31 -2.71
N HIS A 48 -5.64 -3.22 -1.94
CA HIS A 48 -5.13 -1.93 -1.49
C HIS A 48 -4.50 -1.21 -2.69
N VAL A 49 -5.02 -0.03 -3.01
CA VAL A 49 -4.43 0.82 -4.05
C VAL A 49 -3.12 1.42 -3.52
N HIS A 50 -2.17 1.60 -4.42
CA HIS A 50 -0.89 2.22 -4.14
C HIS A 50 -0.61 3.29 -5.18
N ALA A 51 -0.02 4.40 -4.75
CA ALA A 51 0.56 5.36 -5.67
C ALA A 51 2.02 4.98 -5.94
N THR A 52 2.49 5.26 -7.15
CA THR A 52 3.90 5.08 -7.51
C THR A 52 4.57 6.42 -7.76
N ALA A 53 5.82 6.53 -7.30
CA ALA A 53 6.66 7.69 -7.53
C ALA A 53 8.00 7.25 -8.11
N ALA A 54 8.50 7.94 -9.14
CA ALA A 54 9.79 7.62 -9.74
C ALA A 54 10.94 7.86 -8.74
N VAL A 55 11.91 6.95 -8.75
CA VAL A 55 13.09 6.97 -7.88
C VAL A 55 14.35 6.96 -8.73
N THR A 56 15.29 7.85 -8.43
CA THR A 56 16.64 7.86 -8.96
C THR A 56 17.60 7.29 -7.93
N ILE A 57 18.32 6.23 -8.30
CA ILE A 57 19.32 5.57 -7.46
C ILE A 57 20.70 5.90 -8.02
N THR A 58 21.56 6.49 -7.20
CA THR A 58 22.91 6.92 -7.58
C THR A 58 23.98 6.08 -6.89
N GLY A 59 25.22 6.13 -7.38
CA GLY A 59 26.36 5.46 -6.74
C GLY A 59 26.29 3.93 -6.76
N VAL A 60 25.57 3.33 -7.73
CA VAL A 60 25.53 1.88 -7.91
C VAL A 60 26.90 1.40 -8.42
N PRO A 61 27.59 0.48 -7.73
CA PRO A 61 28.84 -0.10 -8.23
C PRO A 61 28.60 -0.86 -9.54
N ALA A 62 29.55 -0.79 -10.48
CA ALA A 62 29.43 -1.46 -11.78
C ALA A 62 29.32 -2.99 -11.70
N THR A 63 29.73 -3.59 -10.58
CA THR A 63 29.59 -5.03 -10.30
C THR A 63 28.17 -5.43 -9.92
N VAL A 64 27.32 -4.47 -9.53
CA VAL A 64 25.93 -4.73 -9.15
C VAL A 64 25.03 -4.54 -10.38
N THR A 65 24.61 -5.66 -10.96
CA THR A 65 23.76 -5.67 -12.17
C THR A 65 22.32 -6.12 -11.89
N ASP A 66 22.06 -6.74 -10.74
CA ASP A 66 20.72 -7.17 -10.35
C ASP A 66 19.86 -5.97 -9.92
N SER A 67 18.87 -5.62 -10.74
CA SER A 67 17.94 -4.53 -10.49
C SER A 67 17.14 -4.69 -9.19
N LYS A 68 16.84 -5.93 -8.76
CA LYS A 68 16.15 -6.16 -7.47
C LYS A 68 17.08 -5.85 -6.30
N LEU A 69 18.36 -6.13 -6.44
CA LEU A 69 19.36 -5.82 -5.43
C LEU A 69 19.55 -4.30 -5.33
N ILE A 70 19.66 -3.62 -6.48
CA ILE A 70 19.70 -2.15 -6.56
C ILE A 70 18.46 -1.53 -5.89
N ALA A 71 17.26 -2.02 -6.22
CA ALA A 71 16.00 -1.57 -5.60
C ALA A 71 15.97 -1.82 -4.07
N ARG A 72 16.53 -2.94 -3.59
CA ARG A 72 16.63 -3.22 -2.15
C ARG A 72 17.60 -2.30 -1.43
N GLY A 73 18.62 -1.81 -2.12
CA GLY A 73 19.59 -0.85 -1.59
C GLY A 73 19.03 0.57 -1.47
N ALA A 74 17.96 0.89 -2.22
CA ALA A 74 17.23 2.13 -2.09
C ALA A 74 16.29 2.10 -0.88
N LYS A 75 16.72 2.71 0.23
CA LYS A 75 15.95 2.76 1.48
C LYS A 75 15.25 4.11 1.63
N PHE A 76 13.94 4.05 1.83
CA PHE A 76 13.11 5.21 2.12
C PHE A 76 12.17 4.91 3.28
N VAL A 77 11.87 5.93 4.07
CA VAL A 77 10.89 5.90 5.16
C VAL A 77 9.93 7.06 4.96
N ALA A 78 8.64 6.75 4.86
CA ALA A 78 7.56 7.72 4.75
C ALA A 78 6.93 8.00 6.11
N TYR A 79 6.64 9.27 6.35
CA TYR A 79 5.94 9.78 7.53
C TYR A 79 4.70 10.51 7.04
N ALA A 80 3.52 10.08 7.49
CA ALA A 80 2.30 10.80 7.19
C ALA A 80 2.32 12.16 7.90
N LEU A 81 1.93 13.21 7.17
CA LEU A 81 1.84 14.57 7.67
C LEU A 81 0.37 14.95 7.90
N ALA A 82 0.17 16.07 8.59
CA ALA A 82 -1.15 16.70 8.66
C ALA A 82 -1.65 17.10 7.26
N ALA A 83 -2.97 17.15 7.08
CA ALA A 83 -3.58 17.45 5.78
C ALA A 83 -3.25 18.86 5.28
N ASP A 84 -3.07 19.81 6.19
CA ASP A 84 -2.71 21.20 5.94
C ASP A 84 -1.20 21.45 5.85
N ALA A 85 -0.37 20.41 6.02
CA ALA A 85 1.09 20.56 5.94
C ALA A 85 1.53 20.98 4.54
N THR A 86 2.28 22.07 4.46
CA THR A 86 2.87 22.60 3.22
C THR A 86 4.38 22.37 3.12
N ALA A 87 4.99 21.85 4.18
CA ALA A 87 6.42 21.59 4.26
C ALA A 87 6.71 20.31 5.05
N ILE A 88 7.88 19.74 4.84
CA ILE A 88 8.39 18.61 5.64
C ILE A 88 9.02 19.11 6.95
N PRO A 89 9.05 18.28 8.01
CA PRO A 89 9.81 18.56 9.21
C PRO A 89 11.30 18.82 8.91
N ALA A 90 11.87 19.82 9.58
CA ALA A 90 13.29 20.19 9.42
C ALA A 90 14.26 19.08 9.86
N ALA A 91 13.84 18.23 10.81
CA ALA A 91 14.55 17.04 11.21
C ALA A 91 13.70 15.80 10.93
N GLN A 92 14.35 14.70 10.56
CA GLN A 92 13.67 13.43 10.34
C GLN A 92 12.93 12.99 11.63
N PRO A 93 11.63 12.68 11.56
CA PRO A 93 10.90 12.19 12.72
C PRO A 93 11.41 10.80 13.16
N THR A 94 11.44 10.56 14.46
CA THR A 94 11.88 9.26 15.03
C THR A 94 10.75 8.24 15.15
N THR A 95 9.50 8.67 14.97
CA THR A 95 8.30 7.86 15.26
C THR A 95 7.32 7.93 14.10
N GLY A 96 6.52 6.87 13.90
CA GLY A 96 5.47 6.84 12.88
C GLY A 96 5.97 6.61 11.45
N GLY A 97 7.28 6.40 11.26
CA GLY A 97 7.88 6.07 9.97
C GLY A 97 7.44 4.70 9.47
N LYS A 98 7.10 4.62 8.18
CA LYS A 98 6.79 3.37 7.47
C LYS A 98 7.80 3.16 6.34
N PRO A 99 8.45 1.98 6.27
CA PRO A 99 9.37 1.70 5.18
C PRO A 99 8.62 1.70 3.85
N VAL A 100 9.20 2.36 2.85
CA VAL A 100 8.66 2.43 1.49
C VAL A 100 9.36 1.37 0.65
N ARG A 101 8.57 0.58 -0.09
CA ARG A 101 9.10 -0.44 -0.99
C ARG A 101 9.49 0.21 -2.30
N VAL A 102 10.74 0.02 -2.72
CA VAL A 102 11.19 0.35 -4.07
C VAL A 102 11.15 -0.91 -4.93
N GLU A 103 10.65 -0.78 -6.15
CA GLU A 103 10.58 -1.85 -7.13
C GLU A 103 11.26 -1.42 -8.42
N ALA A 104 11.98 -2.36 -9.05
CA ALA A 104 12.44 -2.21 -10.40
C ALA A 104 11.29 -2.50 -11.36
N VAL A 105 11.12 -1.65 -12.37
CA VAL A 105 10.14 -1.78 -13.44
C VAL A 105 10.90 -1.80 -14.76
N THR A 106 10.80 -2.91 -15.47
CA THR A 106 11.37 -3.07 -16.80
C THR A 106 10.34 -2.65 -17.83
N ALA A 107 10.67 -1.64 -18.64
CA ALA A 107 9.86 -1.23 -19.78
C ALA A 107 10.03 -2.19 -20.96
N ALA A 108 9.16 -2.06 -21.98
CA ALA A 108 9.14 -2.95 -23.14
C ALA A 108 10.41 -2.88 -23.99
N ASP A 109 11.14 -1.77 -23.94
CA ASP A 109 12.44 -1.53 -24.57
C ASP A 109 13.62 -2.14 -23.79
N GLY A 110 13.36 -2.78 -22.65
CA GLY A 110 14.38 -3.34 -21.76
C GLY A 110 14.97 -2.33 -20.76
N THR A 111 14.54 -1.07 -20.78
CA THR A 111 15.00 -0.04 -19.84
C THR A 111 14.48 -0.36 -18.43
N VAL A 112 15.37 -0.37 -17.44
CA VAL A 112 15.01 -0.56 -16.03
C VAL A 112 14.87 0.80 -15.35
N THR A 113 13.68 1.05 -14.80
CA THR A 113 13.37 2.21 -13.95
C THR A 113 13.04 1.76 -12.53
N TYR A 114 13.06 2.67 -11.57
CA TYR A 114 12.75 2.37 -10.18
C TYR A 114 11.58 3.21 -9.70
N GLN A 115 10.67 2.59 -8.95
CA GLN A 115 9.51 3.26 -8.41
C GLN A 115 9.29 2.92 -6.94
N ALA A 116 8.98 3.93 -6.14
CA ALA A 116 8.55 3.80 -4.75
C ALA A 116 7.05 3.54 -4.70
N LYS A 117 6.63 2.48 -3.99
CA LYS A 117 5.22 2.20 -3.69
C LYS A 117 4.81 2.91 -2.42
N LEU A 118 3.94 3.89 -2.57
CA LEU A 118 3.42 4.69 -1.47
C LEU A 118 2.06 4.15 -1.02
N PRO A 119 1.79 4.11 0.29
CA PRO A 119 0.48 3.74 0.80
C PRO A 119 -0.55 4.80 0.37
N ALA A 120 -1.60 4.34 -0.31
CA ALA A 120 -2.75 5.20 -0.62
C ALA A 120 -3.70 5.26 0.57
N GLY A 121 -4.38 6.40 0.72
CA GLY A 121 -5.48 6.55 1.66
C GLY A 121 -6.76 5.90 1.16
N THR A 122 -7.90 6.31 1.73
CA THR A 122 -9.22 5.89 1.27
C THR A 122 -9.62 6.60 -0.03
N ALA A 123 -10.66 6.11 -0.70
CA ALA A 123 -11.22 6.76 -1.88
C ALA A 123 -11.52 8.24 -1.63
N GLY A 124 -11.18 9.10 -2.59
CA GLY A 124 -11.38 10.55 -2.50
C GLY A 124 -10.50 11.28 -1.48
N SER A 125 -9.50 10.60 -0.89
CA SER A 125 -8.59 11.21 0.08
C SER A 125 -7.34 11.81 -0.58
N THR A 126 -6.76 12.78 0.11
CA THR A 126 -5.41 13.27 -0.17
C THR A 126 -4.58 13.16 1.09
N THR A 127 -3.39 12.58 0.98
CA THR A 127 -2.46 12.37 2.10
C THR A 127 -1.11 12.97 1.76
N ASN A 128 -0.59 13.81 2.66
CA ASN A 128 0.74 14.37 2.55
C ASN A 128 1.75 13.47 3.29
N TYR A 129 2.93 13.30 2.70
CA TYR A 129 4.01 12.52 3.24
C TYR A 129 5.32 13.31 3.23
N ALA A 130 6.11 13.15 4.29
CA ALA A 130 7.54 13.41 4.26
C ALA A 130 8.27 12.09 4.05
N ILE A 131 9.03 11.95 2.97
CA ILE A 131 9.78 10.74 2.65
C ILE A 131 11.26 11.02 2.82
N TYR A 132 11.92 10.33 3.74
CA TYR A 132 13.35 10.46 3.98
C TYR A 132 14.10 9.26 3.41
N ASN A 133 15.23 9.52 2.75
CA ASN A 133 16.17 8.46 2.36
C ASN A 133 17.08 8.05 3.55
N ALA A 134 17.93 7.04 3.36
CA ALA A 134 18.86 6.59 4.41
C ALA A 134 19.88 7.66 4.85
N ALA A 135 20.13 8.68 4.05
CA ALA A 135 21.00 9.81 4.40
C ALA A 135 20.26 10.92 5.17
N GLY A 136 18.97 10.75 5.46
CA GLY A 136 18.15 11.74 6.17
C GLY A 136 17.68 12.90 5.30
N VAL A 137 17.82 12.81 3.97
CA VAL A 137 17.31 13.83 3.03
C VAL A 137 15.82 13.57 2.80
N GLY A 138 15.00 14.57 3.13
CA GLY A 138 13.55 14.49 3.02
C GLY A 138 12.99 15.11 1.74
N THR A 139 11.91 14.52 1.23
CA THR A 139 11.12 15.02 0.10
C THR A 139 9.64 15.08 0.50
N PHE A 140 8.96 16.18 0.15
CA PHE A 140 7.52 16.29 0.30
C PHE A 140 6.81 15.55 -0.85
N VAL A 141 5.83 14.72 -0.52
CA VAL A 141 5.03 13.97 -1.51
C VAL A 141 3.55 14.05 -1.15
N THR A 142 2.72 14.32 -2.15
CA THR A 142 1.26 14.30 -2.00
C THR A 142 0.69 13.10 -2.73
N VAL A 143 -0.10 12.28 -2.06
CA VAL A 143 -0.80 11.14 -2.66
C VAL A 143 -2.29 11.45 -2.69
N THR A 144 -2.88 11.48 -3.87
CA THR A 144 -4.33 11.65 -4.05
C THR A 144 -4.93 10.36 -4.57
N VAL A 145 -6.04 9.94 -3.97
CA VAL A 145 -6.81 8.78 -4.38
C VAL A 145 -8.08 9.26 -5.06
N ALA A 146 -8.36 8.73 -6.25
CA ALA A 146 -9.59 9.02 -6.98
C ALA A 146 -10.83 8.65 -6.14
N ALA A 147 -11.96 9.31 -6.42
CA ALA A 147 -13.21 9.12 -5.68
C ALA A 147 -13.78 7.70 -5.79
N ASP A 148 -13.44 6.97 -6.84
CA ASP A 148 -13.79 5.57 -7.04
C ASP A 148 -12.89 4.60 -6.23
N GLY A 149 -11.81 5.11 -5.63
CA GLY A 149 -10.87 4.33 -4.83
C GLY A 149 -10.01 3.36 -5.63
N THR A 150 -9.95 3.47 -6.97
CA THR A 150 -9.24 2.51 -7.82
C THR A 150 -7.83 2.98 -8.20
N THR A 151 -7.64 4.30 -8.25
CA THR A 151 -6.41 4.93 -8.72
C THR A 151 -5.85 5.84 -7.65
N ALA A 152 -4.54 5.76 -7.42
CA ALA A 152 -3.82 6.70 -6.58
C ALA A 152 -2.63 7.29 -7.34
N THR A 153 -2.44 8.59 -7.22
CA THR A 153 -1.41 9.35 -7.91
C THR A 153 -0.52 10.03 -6.89
N ALA A 154 0.80 9.91 -7.07
CA ALA A 154 1.77 10.65 -6.27
C ALA A 154 2.25 11.87 -7.05
N SER A 155 2.22 13.04 -6.43
CA SER A 155 2.86 14.26 -6.90
C SER A 155 4.15 14.50 -6.10
N VAL A 156 5.27 14.57 -6.80
CA VAL A 156 6.61 14.71 -6.23
C VAL A 156 7.58 15.29 -7.26
N ASN A 157 8.53 16.12 -6.82
CA ASN A 157 9.56 16.66 -7.71
C ASN A 157 10.63 15.62 -8.06
N SER A 158 11.18 14.93 -7.05
CA SER A 158 12.16 13.84 -7.25
C SER A 158 12.40 13.06 -5.97
N LEU A 159 12.50 11.74 -6.07
CA LEU A 159 13.04 10.89 -5.00
C LEU A 159 14.42 10.39 -5.39
N THR A 160 15.43 10.76 -4.63
CA THR A 160 16.83 10.40 -4.89
C THR A 160 17.45 9.71 -3.68
N THR A 161 18.22 8.65 -3.92
CA THR A 161 19.01 8.01 -2.87
C THR A 161 20.30 7.43 -3.46
N ASN A 162 21.33 7.38 -2.63
CA ASN A 162 22.49 6.57 -2.93
C ASN A 162 22.15 5.10 -2.71
N TYR A 163 22.72 4.23 -3.54
CA TYR A 163 22.72 2.80 -3.32
C TYR A 163 23.52 2.47 -2.06
N VAL A 164 22.89 1.70 -1.18
CA VAL A 164 23.54 1.11 -0.02
C VAL A 164 23.43 -0.39 -0.16
N GLU A 165 24.54 -1.11 -0.04
CA GLU A 165 24.53 -2.56 -0.16
C GLU A 165 23.56 -3.16 0.87
N PRO A 166 22.57 -3.97 0.43
CA PRO A 166 21.62 -4.56 1.35
C PRO A 166 22.35 -5.48 2.33
N THR A 167 22.38 -5.11 3.61
CA THR A 167 22.89 -6.01 4.65
C THR A 167 21.98 -7.22 4.72
N ALA A 168 22.54 -8.42 4.54
CA ALA A 168 21.79 -9.64 4.80
C ALA A 168 21.29 -9.61 6.25
N PRO A 169 20.04 -10.04 6.54
CA PRO A 169 19.65 -10.25 7.92
C PRO A 169 20.66 -11.22 8.55
N ALA A 170 21.16 -10.92 9.74
CA ALA A 170 22.06 -11.81 10.45
C ALA A 170 21.40 -13.19 10.51
N TYR A 171 22.02 -14.19 9.88
CA TYR A 171 21.62 -15.59 10.05
C TYR A 171 21.91 -15.97 11.50
N GLY A 172 20.96 -15.70 12.40
CA GLY A 172 21.20 -15.93 13.83
C GLY A 172 20.14 -15.44 14.81
N GLU A 173 19.22 -14.55 14.46
CA GLU A 173 18.22 -14.06 15.42
C GLU A 173 16.78 -14.10 14.89
N GLY A 174 16.03 -15.10 15.36
CA GLY A 174 14.59 -14.99 15.50
C GLY A 174 13.74 -15.39 14.30
N LYS A 175 13.69 -16.70 13.99
CA LYS A 175 12.46 -17.51 14.10
C LYS A 175 12.90 -18.97 14.13
N GLY A 176 12.76 -19.60 15.30
CA GLY A 176 12.96 -21.04 15.44
C GLY A 176 12.20 -21.76 14.33
N ILE A 177 12.94 -22.54 13.54
CA ILE A 177 12.38 -23.54 12.65
C ILE A 177 11.47 -24.36 13.56
N LYS A 178 10.15 -24.26 13.36
CA LYS A 178 9.18 -25.11 14.03
C LYS A 178 9.48 -26.52 13.53
N SER A 179 10.31 -27.24 14.27
CA SER A 179 10.53 -28.65 14.02
C SER A 179 9.16 -29.31 14.06
N LYS A 180 8.77 -29.89 12.93
CA LYS A 180 7.69 -30.86 12.89
C LYS A 180 8.15 -32.01 13.80
N SER A 181 7.74 -31.99 15.06
CA SER A 181 7.85 -33.17 15.90
C SER A 181 6.79 -34.15 15.41
N GLU A 182 7.21 -34.93 14.42
CA GLU A 182 6.61 -36.21 14.10
C GLU A 182 6.60 -37.09 15.36
N GLY A 183 5.59 -37.96 15.43
CA GLY A 183 5.21 -38.64 16.65
C GLY A 183 6.19 -39.69 17.16
N ARG A 184 5.71 -40.33 18.24
CA ARG A 184 6.25 -41.51 18.94
C ARG A 184 7.41 -41.20 19.88
N HIS A 185 7.10 -41.21 21.18
CA HIS A 185 7.81 -42.04 22.15
C HIS A 185 6.85 -42.38 23.29
N GLY A 186 6.71 -43.68 23.56
CA GLY A 186 5.83 -44.22 24.58
C GLY A 186 6.31 -43.90 25.99
N HIS A 187 5.36 -43.79 26.91
CA HIS A 187 5.63 -43.92 28.34
C HIS A 187 4.91 -45.15 28.88
N ILE A 188 5.70 -46.20 29.05
CA ILE A 188 5.49 -47.30 29.99
C ILE A 188 5.39 -46.72 31.40
N GLY A 189 4.35 -47.16 32.15
CA GLY A 189 4.25 -47.38 33.61
C GLY A 189 4.70 -46.26 34.57
N LYS A 190 4.04 -46.02 35.71
CA LYS A 190 3.60 -46.99 36.73
C LYS A 190 2.93 -46.20 37.88
N ARG A 191 2.12 -46.91 38.69
CA ARG A 191 1.61 -46.57 40.07
C ARG A 191 0.33 -45.71 40.06
N ARG A 192 -0.78 -46.11 40.67
CA ARG A 192 -1.03 -46.90 41.89
C ARG A 192 -2.25 -47.79 41.75
#